data_AF-A0A2S4LGZ7-F1
#
_entry.id   AF-A0A2S4LGZ7-F1
#
_cell.length_a   1.000
_cell.length_b   1.000
_cell.length_c   1.000
_cell.angle_alpha   90.00
_cell.angle_beta   90.00
_cell.angle_gamma   90.00
#
_symmetry.space_group_name_H-M   'P 1'
#
loop_
_entity.id
_entity.type
_entity.pdbx_description
1 polymer ?
#
loop_
_entity_poly.entity_id
_entity_poly.type
_entity_poly.pdbx_seq_one_letter_code
_entity_poly.pdbx_strand_id
1 'polypeptide(L)'
;MAGEAQRPQSRLALALTVACGILVAGFGTIGWRWYAYVTAGATPYDEVGIEVNRRLPAPLRTWGCERIRDRFPRAVPPYGCQPGQI
;
A
#
# COMPACT_ATOMS: atom_id res chain seq x y z
N MET A 1 -42.70 4.90 -25.21
CA MET A 1 -42.77 4.59 -23.76
C MET A 1 -41.61 3.66 -23.42
N ALA A 2 -40.43 4.19 -23.08
CA ALA A 2 -39.23 3.38 -22.76
C ALA A 2 -38.27 4.12 -21.80
N GLY A 3 -38.83 4.86 -20.83
CA GLY A 3 -38.06 5.78 -19.98
C GLY A 3 -37.76 5.30 -18.55
N GLU A 4 -38.38 4.21 -18.08
CA GLU A 4 -38.38 3.88 -16.65
C GLU A 4 -37.49 2.68 -16.26
N ALA A 5 -37.21 1.75 -17.18
CA ALA A 5 -36.37 0.58 -16.88
C ALA A 5 -34.85 0.89 -16.79
N GLN A 6 -34.39 2.02 -17.32
CA GLN A 6 -32.96 2.38 -17.42
C GLN A 6 -32.39 3.07 -16.16
N ARG A 7 -33.26 3.56 -15.26
CA ARG A 7 -32.89 4.43 -14.13
C ARG A 7 -32.26 3.73 -12.91
N PRO A 8 -32.65 2.50 -12.49
CA PRO A 8 -32.00 1.81 -11.37
C PRO A 8 -30.66 1.16 -11.77
N GLN A 9 -30.55 0.63 -13.00
CA GLN A 9 -29.35 -0.04 -13.50
C GLN A 9 -28.16 0.92 -13.67
N SER A 10 -28.40 2.17 -14.09
CA SER A 10 -27.35 3.19 -14.26
C SER A 10 -26.77 3.71 -12.93
N ARG A 11 -27.57 3.79 -11.87
CA ARG A 11 -27.10 4.19 -10.53
C ARG A 11 -26.23 3.13 -9.87
N LEU A 12 -26.61 1.85 -9.99
CA LEU A 12 -25.80 0.73 -9.49
C LEU A 12 -24.49 0.62 -10.27
N ALA A 13 -24.52 0.72 -11.60
CA ALA A 13 -23.31 0.72 -12.42
C ALA A 13 -22.37 1.89 -12.08
N LEU A 14 -22.92 3.09 -11.89
CA LEU A 14 -22.14 4.25 -11.44
C LEU A 14 -21.54 4.03 -10.05
N ALA A 15 -22.32 3.54 -9.09
CA ALA A 15 -21.85 3.28 -7.74
C ALA A 15 -20.72 2.24 -7.71
N LEU A 16 -20.85 1.15 -8.47
CA LEU A 16 -19.79 0.14 -8.64
C LEU A 16 -18.54 0.73 -9.30
N THR A 17 -18.72 1.57 -10.31
CA THR A 17 -17.59 2.24 -11.00
C THR A 17 -16.85 3.16 -10.05
N VAL A 18 -17.56 3.97 -9.27
CA VAL A 18 -16.99 4.86 -8.25
C VAL A 18 -16.29 4.06 -7.15
N ALA A 19 -16.93 3.01 -6.64
CA ALA A 19 -16.34 2.13 -5.63
C ALA A 19 -15.04 1.47 -6.15
N CYS A 20 -15.05 0.96 -7.38
CA CYS A 20 -13.86 0.41 -8.02
C CYS A 20 -12.77 1.47 -8.17
N GLY A 21 -13.11 2.68 -8.61
CA GLY A 21 -12.18 3.81 -8.70
C GLY A 21 -11.54 4.16 -7.36
N ILE A 22 -12.33 4.20 -6.28
CA ILE A 22 -11.83 4.44 -4.92
C ILE A 22 -10.88 3.32 -4.48
N LEU A 23 -11.21 2.05 -4.74
CA LEU A 23 -10.35 0.93 -4.41
C LEU A 23 -9.01 1.02 -5.16
N VAL A 24 -9.05 1.24 -6.46
CA VAL A 24 -7.83 1.39 -7.29
C VAL A 24 -6.98 2.55 -6.80
N ALA A 25 -7.58 3.71 -6.54
CA ALA A 25 -6.87 4.87 -6.02
C ALA A 25 -6.27 4.61 -4.63
N GLY A 26 -7.02 3.96 -3.74
CA GLY A 26 -6.57 3.61 -2.39
C GLY A 26 -5.40 2.64 -2.40
N PHE A 27 -5.54 1.49 -3.08
CA PHE A 27 -4.47 0.50 -3.19
C PHE A 27 -3.26 1.06 -3.94
N GLY A 28 -3.47 1.82 -5.02
CA GLY A 28 -2.40 2.48 -5.75
C GLY A 28 -1.59 3.44 -4.88
N THR A 29 -2.29 4.27 -4.09
CA THR A 29 -1.64 5.25 -3.21
C THR A 29 -0.86 4.58 -2.08
N ILE A 30 -1.45 3.57 -1.42
CA ILE A 30 -0.79 2.84 -0.33
C ILE A 30 0.42 2.06 -0.87
N GLY A 31 0.25 1.36 -1.99
CA GLY A 31 1.32 0.61 -2.65
C GLY A 31 2.47 1.50 -3.09
N TRP A 32 2.17 2.65 -3.71
CA TRP A 32 3.18 3.63 -4.11
C TRP A 32 3.91 4.22 -2.91
N ARG A 33 3.19 4.61 -1.84
CA ARG A 33 3.79 5.14 -0.60
C ARG A 33 4.76 4.13 0.02
N TRP A 34 4.36 2.87 0.13
CA TRP A 34 5.22 1.79 0.63
C TRP A 34 6.43 1.58 -0.27
N TYR A 35 6.22 1.51 -1.58
CA TYR A 35 7.30 1.31 -2.55
C TYR A 35 8.33 2.46 -2.48
N ALA A 36 7.85 3.70 -2.44
CA ALA A 36 8.69 4.88 -2.29
C ALA A 36 9.46 4.87 -0.96
N TYR A 37 8.82 4.47 0.15
CA TYR A 37 9.49 4.29 1.44
C TYR A 37 10.69 3.34 1.34
N VAL A 38 10.50 2.13 0.82
CA VAL A 38 11.57 1.11 0.80
C VAL A 38 12.64 1.40 -0.25
N THR A 39 12.30 2.03 -1.38
CA THR A 39 13.25 2.23 -2.50
C THR A 39 13.87 3.64 -2.59
N ALA A 40 13.16 4.68 -2.14
CA ALA A 40 13.57 6.08 -2.33
C ALA A 40 13.46 6.97 -1.07
N GLY A 41 12.90 6.48 0.04
CA GLY A 41 12.71 7.25 1.27
C GLY A 41 14.02 7.83 1.83
N ALA A 42 13.98 9.04 2.39
CA ALA A 42 15.19 9.73 2.91
C ALA A 42 15.73 9.12 4.21
N THR A 43 14.89 8.37 4.94
CA THR A 43 15.18 7.79 6.26
C THR A 43 14.50 6.43 6.39
N PRO A 44 15.06 5.46 7.15
CA PRO A 44 14.38 4.20 7.46
C PRO A 44 13.21 4.38 8.44
N TYR A 45 13.09 5.55 9.08
CA TYR A 45 12.17 5.82 10.19
C TYR A 45 10.93 6.64 9.77
N ASP A 46 10.30 6.31 8.64
CA ASP A 46 8.98 6.84 8.26
C ASP A 46 7.89 5.95 8.89
N GLU A 47 7.14 6.49 9.85
CA GLU A 47 6.18 5.73 10.64
C GLU A 47 5.08 5.07 9.81
N VAL A 48 4.62 5.74 8.74
CA VAL A 48 3.59 5.21 7.85
C VAL A 48 4.16 4.07 7.00
N GLY A 49 5.36 4.24 6.46
CA GLY A 49 6.08 3.22 5.70
C GLY A 49 6.37 1.97 6.52
N ILE A 50 6.81 2.15 7.77
CA ILE A 50 7.03 1.08 8.75
C ILE A 50 5.73 0.31 8.99
N GLU A 51 4.64 1.03 9.27
CA GLU A 51 3.34 0.44 9.57
C GLU A 51 2.81 -0.38 8.39
N VAL A 52 2.96 0.12 7.17
CA VAL A 52 2.55 -0.63 5.98
C VAL A 52 3.44 -1.86 5.82
N ASN A 53 4.77 -1.71 5.83
CA ASN A 53 5.69 -2.81 5.58
C ASN A 53 5.51 -3.98 6.58
N ARG A 54 5.35 -3.67 7.87
CA ARG A 54 5.21 -4.71 8.91
C ARG A 54 3.94 -5.55 8.79
N ARG A 55 2.87 -4.97 8.22
CA ARG A 55 1.56 -5.62 8.01
C ARG A 55 1.47 -6.38 6.69
N LEU A 56 2.43 -6.19 5.77
CA LEU A 56 2.45 -6.94 4.51
C LEU A 56 2.78 -8.43 4.75
N PRO A 57 2.34 -9.32 3.84
CA PRO A 57 2.75 -10.71 3.84
C PRO A 57 4.27 -10.88 3.88
N ALA A 58 4.74 -11.95 4.53
CA ALA A 58 6.15 -12.18 4.80
C ALA A 58 7.09 -11.98 3.59
N PRO A 59 6.77 -12.42 2.36
CA PRO A 59 7.66 -12.20 1.21
C PRO A 59 7.88 -10.71 0.88
N LEU A 60 6.81 -9.91 0.89
CA LEU A 60 6.89 -8.48 0.61
C LEU A 60 7.57 -7.71 1.74
N ARG A 61 7.24 -8.08 2.99
CA ARG A 61 7.87 -7.49 4.18
C ARG A 61 9.37 -7.75 4.18
N THR A 62 9.79 -8.99 3.93
CA THR A 62 11.21 -9.40 3.87
C THR A 62 11.95 -8.61 2.80
N TRP A 63 11.39 -8.57 1.58
CA TRP A 63 11.97 -7.79 0.48
C TRP A 63 12.10 -6.30 0.83
N GLY A 64 11.07 -5.71 1.44
CA GLY A 64 11.11 -4.32 1.89
C GLY A 64 12.20 -4.07 2.94
N CYS A 65 12.33 -4.97 3.92
CA CYS A 65 13.36 -4.90 4.95
C CYS A 65 14.78 -5.03 4.38
N GLU A 66 14.98 -5.88 3.37
CA GLU A 66 16.26 -6.00 2.66
C GLU A 66 16.62 -4.70 1.96
N ARG A 67 15.67 -4.08 1.23
CA ARG A 67 15.90 -2.80 0.56
C ARG A 67 16.26 -1.68 1.52
N ILE A 68 15.59 -1.63 2.67
CA ILE A 68 15.90 -0.66 3.73
C ILE A 68 17.31 -0.92 4.28
N ARG A 69 17.66 -2.17 4.58
CA ARG A 69 18.98 -2.55 5.09
C ARG A 69 20.09 -2.14 4.12
N ASP A 70 19.92 -2.40 2.84
CA ASP A 70 20.92 -2.10 1.81
C ASP A 70 21.16 -0.58 1.69
N ARG A 71 20.10 0.22 1.86
CA ARG A 71 20.17 1.69 1.79
C ARG A 71 20.66 2.33 3.07
N PHE A 72 20.42 1.69 4.22
CA PHE A 72 20.75 2.22 5.55
C PHE A 72 21.52 1.18 6.39
N PRO A 73 22.73 0.77 5.97
CA PRO A 73 23.45 -0.36 6.56
C PRO A 73 23.91 -0.15 8.02
N ARG A 74 23.89 1.10 8.49
CA ARG A 74 24.28 1.47 9.86
C ARG A 74 23.09 1.89 10.73
N ALA A 75 21.88 1.88 10.19
CA ALA A 75 20.69 2.21 10.97
C ALA A 75 20.26 1.01 11.83
N VAL A 76 19.66 1.31 12.98
CA VAL A 76 18.95 0.29 13.75
C VAL A 76 17.73 -0.14 12.91
N PRO A 77 17.51 -1.46 12.68
CA PRO A 77 16.38 -1.91 11.86
C PRO A 77 15.04 -1.41 12.43
N PRO A 78 14.16 -0.86 11.59
CA PRO A 78 12.85 -0.42 12.04
C PRO A 78 11.98 -1.61 12.48
N TYR A 79 10.93 -1.32 13.24
CA TYR A 79 10.01 -2.34 13.74
C TYR A 79 9.38 -3.14 12.58
N GLY A 80 9.37 -4.47 12.69
CA GLY A 80 8.97 -5.38 11.61
C GLY A 80 10.11 -5.81 10.68
N CYS A 81 11.33 -5.27 10.89
CA CYS A 81 12.55 -5.66 10.16
C CYS A 81 13.68 -6.15 11.10
N GLN A 82 13.40 -6.33 12.39
CA GLN A 82 14.38 -6.83 13.35
C GLN A 82 14.45 -8.36 13.29
N PRO A 83 15.57 -8.98 13.72
CA PRO A 83 15.65 -10.43 13.86
C PRO A 83 14.47 -10.99 14.66
N GLY A 84 13.82 -12.04 14.14
CA GLY A 84 12.63 -12.65 14.74
C GLY A 84 11.31 -11.92 14.48
N GLN A 85 11.30 -10.81 13.74
CA GLN A 85 10.08 -10.11 13.32
C GLN A 85 9.79 -10.23 11.82
N ILE A 86 10.76 -10.74 11.06
CA ILE A 86 10.67 -10.93 9.61
C ILE A 86 10.16 -12.33 9.30
#